data_AF-A0A8X7YE47-F1
#
_entry.id   AF-A0A8X7YE47-F1
#
_cell.length_a   1.000
_cell.length_b   1.000
_cell.length_c   1.000
_cell.angle_alpha   90.00
_cell.angle_beta   90.00
_cell.angle_gamma   90.00
#
_symmetry.space_group_name_H-M   'P 1'
#
loop_
_entity.id
_entity.type
_entity.pdbx_description
1 polymer ?
#
loop_
_entity_poly.entity_id
_entity_poly.type
_entity_poly.pdbx_seq_one_letter_code
_entity_poly.pdbx_strand_id
1 'polypeptide(L)'
;MGKQPVRMKAVVYALSPFQQKVMPGLWKDLPGKIHHKVSENWISATLLLSPLVGVYTYVQNYQEKEKLSHSFQNLQVSSVLNHSDDL
;
A
#
# COMPACT_ATOMS: atom_id res chain seq x y z
N MET A 1 22.45 -12.26 26.70
CA MET A 1 21.35 -13.17 27.11
C MET A 1 21.92 -14.18 28.11
N GLY A 2 21.95 -13.85 29.40
CA GLY A 2 22.65 -14.63 30.44
C GLY A 2 21.73 -15.10 31.57
N LYS A 3 20.54 -15.63 31.24
CA LYS A 3 19.65 -16.24 32.24
C LYS A 3 19.82 -17.75 32.23
N GLN A 4 19.75 -18.36 33.41
CA GLN A 4 19.93 -19.79 33.61
C GLN A 4 18.91 -20.57 32.77
N PRO A 5 19.33 -21.48 31.89
CA PRO A 5 18.41 -22.22 31.04
C PRO A 5 17.53 -23.14 31.89
N VAL A 6 16.21 -23.02 31.74
CA VAL A 6 15.24 -23.92 32.36
C VAL A 6 15.30 -25.26 31.62
N ARG A 7 15.65 -26.33 32.34
CA ARG A 7 15.73 -27.68 31.75
C ARG A 7 14.32 -28.22 31.48
N MET A 8 13.99 -28.41 30.20
CA MET A 8 12.74 -29.05 29.78
C MET A 8 12.96 -30.54 29.55
N LYS A 9 12.05 -31.39 30.05
CA LYS A 9 12.03 -32.82 29.73
C LYS A 9 11.31 -33.01 28.40
N ALA A 10 12.05 -32.95 27.29
CA ALA A 10 11.51 -33.19 25.95
C ALA A 10 12.42 -34.14 25.18
N VAL A 11 11.81 -35.04 24.40
CA VAL A 11 12.53 -35.90 23.46
C VAL A 11 12.47 -35.23 22.10
N VAL A 12 13.63 -34.88 21.53
CA VAL A 12 13.73 -34.21 20.24
C VAL A 12 14.39 -35.15 19.25
N TYR A 13 13.65 -35.57 18.22
CA TYR A 13 14.18 -36.31 17.09
C TYR A 13 14.58 -35.34 15.99
N ALA A 14 15.83 -35.38 15.56
CA ALA A 14 16.35 -34.57 14.46
C ALA A 14 16.98 -35.48 13.40
N LEU A 15 16.88 -35.08 12.14
CA LEU A 15 17.53 -35.74 11.01
C LEU A 15 18.80 -34.98 10.64
N SER A 16 19.80 -35.68 10.11
CA SER A 16 21.03 -35.05 9.62
C SER A 16 20.70 -33.99 8.54
N PRO A 17 21.28 -32.78 8.62
CA PRO A 17 21.05 -31.71 7.65
C PRO A 17 21.41 -32.11 6.21
N PHE A 18 22.31 -33.08 6.03
CA PHE A 18 22.72 -33.60 4.72
C PHE A 18 21.72 -34.57 4.09
N GLN A 19 20.77 -35.08 4.88
CA GLN A 19 19.66 -35.93 4.41
C GLN A 19 18.35 -35.15 4.24
N GLN A 20 18.31 -33.90 4.70
CA GLN A 20 17.16 -33.02 4.54
C GLN A 20 17.30 -32.22 3.24
N LYS A 21 16.19 -32.03 2.53
CA LYS A 21 16.15 -31.13 1.38
C LYS A 21 16.45 -29.71 1.89
N VAL A 22 17.43 -29.04 1.29
CA VAL A 22 17.95 -27.75 1.81
C VAL A 22 16.88 -26.64 1.78
N MET A 23 15.92 -26.66 0.84
CA MET A 23 14.91 -25.60 0.70
C MET A 23 13.50 -26.07 0.21
N PRO A 24 12.85 -27.07 0.82
CA PRO A 24 11.49 -27.45 0.42
C PRO A 24 10.44 -26.41 0.85
N GLY A 25 10.66 -25.73 1.98
CA GLY A 25 9.66 -24.86 2.62
C GLY A 25 9.50 -23.46 2.03
N LEU A 26 10.34 -23.06 1.07
CA LEU A 26 10.20 -21.76 0.40
C LEU A 26 9.19 -21.79 -0.76
N TRP A 27 9.09 -22.93 -1.46
CA TRP A 27 8.24 -23.04 -2.66
C TRP A 27 6.98 -23.87 -2.43
N LYS A 28 7.00 -24.83 -1.48
CA LYS A 28 5.88 -25.77 -1.28
C LYS A 28 4.63 -25.10 -0.69
N ASP A 29 4.80 -24.05 0.10
CA ASP A 29 3.72 -23.44 0.90
C ASP A 29 3.49 -21.95 0.57
N LEU A 30 3.87 -21.50 -0.62
CA LEU A 30 3.65 -20.10 -1.05
C LEU A 30 2.18 -19.67 -0.99
N PRO A 31 1.21 -20.42 -1.57
CA PRO A 31 -0.18 -19.98 -1.54
C PRO A 31 -0.74 -19.90 -0.12
N GLY A 32 -0.42 -20.91 0.72
CA GLY A 32 -0.86 -20.94 2.12
C GLY A 32 -0.23 -19.83 2.97
N LYS A 33 1.06 -19.56 2.79
CA LYS A 33 1.76 -18.48 3.52
C LYS A 33 1.32 -17.08 3.06
N ILE A 34 0.99 -16.91 1.79
CA ILE A 34 0.43 -15.65 1.28
C ILE A 34 -0.97 -15.42 1.88
N HIS A 35 -1.84 -16.43 1.85
CA HIS A 35 -3.17 -16.31 2.43
C HIS A 35 -3.10 -15.93 3.91
N HIS A 36 -2.24 -16.60 4.69
CA HIS A 36 -2.04 -16.30 6.11
C HIS A 36 -1.54 -14.86 6.35
N LYS A 37 -0.55 -14.40 5.60
CA LYS A 37 -0.01 -13.04 5.73
C LYS A 37 -1.01 -11.96 5.31
N VAL A 38 -1.79 -12.22 4.26
CA VAL A 38 -2.81 -11.28 3.81
C VAL A 38 -3.96 -11.24 4.81
N SER A 39 -4.44 -12.39 5.30
CA SER A 39 -5.53 -12.44 6.27
C SER A 39 -5.17 -11.85 7.64
N GLU A 40 -3.90 -11.92 8.05
CA GLU A 40 -3.46 -11.35 9.33
C GLU A 40 -3.13 -9.85 9.24
N ASN A 41 -2.66 -9.39 8.09
CA ASN A 41 -2.13 -8.02 7.96
C ASN A 41 -3.00 -7.09 7.10
N TRP A 42 -4.14 -7.53 6.55
CA TRP A 42 -4.95 -6.69 5.66
C TRP A 42 -5.43 -5.39 6.34
N ILE A 43 -5.87 -5.44 7.60
CA ILE A 43 -6.28 -4.23 8.34
C ILE A 43 -5.13 -3.26 8.52
N SER A 44 -3.94 -3.76 8.88
CA SER A 44 -2.75 -2.93 9.01
C SER A 44 -2.34 -2.32 7.66
N ALA A 45 -2.48 -3.08 6.57
CA ALA A 45 -2.21 -2.59 5.22
C ALA A 45 -3.21 -1.51 4.79
N THR A 46 -4.51 -1.73 5.02
CA THR A 46 -5.55 -0.75 4.71
C THR A 46 -5.38 0.52 5.53
N LEU A 47 -5.07 0.43 6.82
CA LEU A 47 -4.89 1.59 7.68
C LEU A 47 -3.68 2.45 7.25
N LEU A 48 -2.63 1.83 6.72
CA LEU A 48 -1.46 2.54 6.20
C LEU A 48 -1.70 3.14 4.81
N LEU A 49 -2.34 2.40 3.90
CA LEU A 49 -2.52 2.81 2.51
C LEU A 49 -3.72 3.73 2.29
N SER A 50 -4.78 3.60 3.10
CA SER A 50 -6.02 4.38 2.94
C SER A 50 -5.79 5.90 3.03
N PRO A 51 -5.04 6.43 4.01
CA PRO A 51 -4.76 7.87 4.08
C PRO A 51 -3.91 8.37 2.91
N LEU A 52 -2.94 7.56 2.45
CA LEU A 52 -2.06 7.92 1.34
C LEU A 52 -2.86 8.07 0.04
N VAL A 53 -3.70 7.08 -0.27
CA VAL A 53 -4.55 7.10 -1.47
C VAL A 53 -5.62 8.20 -1.36
N GLY A 54 -6.20 8.40 -0.17
CA GLY A 54 -7.20 9.44 0.07
C GLY A 54 -6.64 10.85 -0.13
N VAL A 55 -5.46 11.15 0.41
CA VAL A 55 -4.82 12.47 0.24
C VAL A 55 -4.41 12.66 -1.22
N TYR A 56 -3.80 11.66 -1.86
CA TYR A 56 -3.39 11.75 -3.25
C TYR A 56 -4.57 12.07 -4.17
N THR A 57 -5.67 11.32 -4.04
CA THR A 57 -6.87 11.54 -4.86
C THR A 57 -7.55 12.89 -4.58
N TYR A 58 -7.58 13.32 -3.33
CA TYR A 58 -8.13 14.63 -2.95
C TYR A 58 -7.35 15.80 -3.58
N VAL A 59 -6.02 15.76 -3.51
CA VAL A 59 -5.16 16.83 -4.05
C VAL A 59 -5.30 16.94 -5.57
N GLN A 60 -5.30 15.79 -6.27
CA GLN A 60 -5.48 15.77 -7.73
C GLN A 60 -6.81 16.39 -8.14
N ASN A 61 -7.91 15.99 -7.48
CA ASN A 61 -9.23 16.52 -7.76
C ASN A 61 -9.33 18.03 -7.47
N TYR A 62 -8.67 18.50 -6.41
CA TYR A 62 -8.63 19.93 -6.09
C TYR A 62 -7.91 20.74 -7.18
N GLN A 63 -6.73 20.28 -7.61
CA GLN A 63 -5.96 20.95 -8.66
C GLN A 63 -6.69 20.97 -10.01
N GLU A 64 -7.37 19.88 -10.38
CA GLU A 64 -8.17 19.83 -11.60
C GLU A 64 -9.34 20.83 -11.55
N LYS A 65 -10.03 20.94 -10.41
CA LYS A 65 -11.12 21.90 -10.22
C LYS A 65 -10.63 23.34 -10.32
N GLU A 66 -9.50 23.67 -9.69
CA GLU A 66 -8.90 25.01 -9.80
C GLU A 66 -8.51 25.35 -11.24
N LYS A 67 -7.88 24.39 -11.94
CA LYS A 67 -7.52 24.55 -13.35
C LYS A 67 -8.75 24.84 -14.22
N LEU A 68 -9.85 24.11 -14.00
CA LEU A 68 -11.09 24.33 -14.73
C LEU A 68 -11.73 25.68 -14.39
N SER A 69 -11.80 26.07 -13.11
CA SER A 69 -12.39 27.35 -12.71
C SER A 69 -11.64 28.55 -13.29
N HIS A 70 -10.31 28.52 -13.30
CA HIS A 70 -9.52 29.57 -13.94
C HIS A 70 -9.70 29.59 -15.47
N SER A 71 -9.83 28.42 -16.08
CA SER A 71 -10.11 28.31 -17.52
C SER A 71 -11.47 28.94 -17.89
N PHE A 72 -12.52 28.69 -17.11
CA PHE A 72 -13.84 29.29 -17.34
C PHE A 72 -13.86 30.80 -17.12
N GLN A 73 -13.18 31.28 -16.08
CA GLN A 73 -13.08 32.71 -15.80
C GLN A 73 -12.36 33.47 -16.91
N ASN A 74 -11.25 32.93 -17.43
CA ASN A 74 -10.53 33.52 -18.55
C ASN A 74 -11.34 33.54 -19.85
N LEU A 75 -12.14 32.49 -20.12
CA LEU A 75 -13.06 32.47 -21.25
C LEU A 75 -14.14 33.55 -21.15
N GLN A 76 -14.71 33.74 -19.96
CA GLN A 76 -15.73 34.76 -19.74
C GLN A 76 -15.15 36.17 -19.90
N VAL A 77 -13.95 36.44 -19.35
CA VAL A 77 -13.25 37.74 -19.53
C VAL A 77 -12.92 38.00 -21.00
N SER A 78 -12.44 36.99 -21.74
CA SER A 78 -12.15 37.14 -23.17
C SER A 78 -13.41 37.38 -24.01
N SER A 79 -14.56 36.79 -23.63
CA SER A 79 -15.84 37.03 -24.29
C SER A 79 -16.40 38.45 -24.04
N VAL A 80 -16.17 39.02 -22.85
CA VAL A 80 -16.56 40.39 -22.50
C VAL A 80 -15.68 41.43 -23.21
N LEU A 81 -14.38 41.16 -23.33
CA LEU A 81 -13.46 42.02 -24.08
C LEU A 81 -13.81 42.03 -25.57
N ASN A 82 -14.00 40.86 -26.19
CA ASN A 82 -14.38 40.78 -27.61
C ASN A 82 -15.73 41.49 -27.90
N HIS A 83 -16.68 41.51 -26.95
CA HIS A 83 -17.94 42.21 -27.12
C HIS A 83 -17.83 43.74 -26.95
N SER A 84 -16.73 44.24 -26.36
CA SER A 84 -16.48 45.67 -26.17
C SER A 84 -15.72 46.30 -27.36
N ASP A 85 -15.08 45.48 -28.19
CA ASP A 85 -14.36 45.91 -29.40
C ASP A 85 -15.25 45.92 -30.67
N ASP A 86 -16.49 45.42 -30.57
CA ASP A 86 -17.51 45.36 -31.65
C ASP A 86 -18.55 46.53 -31.61
N LEU A 87 -18.37 47.52 -30.72
CA LEU A 87 -19.17 48.76 -30.60
C LEU A 87 -18.32 49.99 -30.93
#